data_AF-A0A4V6QFT1-F1
#
_entry.id   AF-A0A4V6QFT1-F1
#
_cell.length_a   1.000
_cell.length_b   1.000
_cell.length_c   1.000
_cell.angle_alpha   90.00
_cell.angle_beta   90.00
_cell.angle_gamma   90.00
#
_symmetry.space_group_name_H-M   'P 1'
#
loop_
_entity.id
_entity.type
_entity.pdbx_description
1 polymer ?
#
loop_
_entity_poly.entity_id
_entity_poly.type
_entity_poly.pdbx_seq_one_letter_code
_entity_poly.pdbx_strand_id
1 'polypeptide(L)'
;MRFTTFFALSSLASSVLAGRYIVLLKPDADFDSFVAELQQGGDAQILRRYDYFPFLNGGLIGTVFYNEASLRKFPQVEVAEKDKIYTIGPVIEPVPVPGPTIPIATE
;
A
#
# COMPACT_ATOMS: atom_id res chain seq x y z
N MET A 1 -26.33 25.84 15.49
CA MET A 1 -25.77 24.67 14.76
C MET A 1 -24.30 24.93 14.44
N ARG A 2 -23.34 24.44 15.25
CA ARG A 2 -21.89 24.67 15.06
C ARG A 2 -20.99 23.49 15.49
N PHE A 3 -21.50 22.26 15.50
CA PHE A 3 -20.78 21.11 16.09
C PHE A 3 -20.49 19.95 15.13
N THR A 4 -20.82 20.06 13.84
CA THR A 4 -20.74 18.91 12.90
C THR A 4 -19.45 18.84 12.08
N THR A 5 -18.56 19.84 12.15
CA THR A 5 -17.39 19.90 11.26
C THR A 5 -16.17 19.10 11.75
N PHE A 6 -16.09 18.77 13.03
CA PHE A 6 -14.90 18.09 13.59
C PHE A 6 -14.85 16.58 13.33
N PHE A 7 -15.99 15.92 13.09
CA PHE A 7 -16.02 14.46 12.85
C PHE A 7 -15.56 14.03 11.46
N ALA A 8 -15.56 14.95 10.48
CA ALA A 8 -15.17 14.61 9.10
C ALA A 8 -13.63 14.51 8.92
N LEU A 9 -12.86 15.25 9.71
CA LEU A 9 -11.39 15.26 9.61
C LEU A 9 -10.75 14.00 10.22
N SER A 10 -11.37 13.41 11.24
CA SER A 10 -10.90 12.16 11.84
C SER A 10 -11.02 10.97 10.88
N SER A 11 -12.07 10.93 10.06
CA SER A 11 -12.28 9.87 9.06
C SER A 11 -11.14 9.79 8.01
N LEU A 12 -10.62 10.94 7.58
CA LEU A 12 -9.50 11.01 6.64
C LEU A 12 -8.19 10.57 7.28
N ALA A 13 -7.96 10.92 8.55
CA ALA A 13 -6.76 10.51 9.29
C ALA A 13 -6.71 9.00 9.56
N SER A 14 -7.86 8.37 9.81
CA SER A 14 -7.96 6.90 9.98
C SER A 14 -7.50 6.14 8.73
N SER A 15 -7.75 6.68 7.53
CA SER A 15 -7.37 6.04 6.26
C SER A 15 -5.85 6.03 6.03
N VAL A 16 -5.09 6.94 6.67
CA VAL A 16 -3.62 7.00 6.56
C VAL A 16 -2.94 6.02 7.51
N LEU A 17 -3.63 5.59 8.58
CA LEU A 17 -3.10 4.67 9.60
C LEU A 17 -3.34 3.19 9.30
N ALA A 18 -4.22 2.85 8.36
CA ALA A 18 -4.42 1.48 7.93
C ALA A 18 -3.18 0.98 7.14
N GLY A 19 -2.47 0.02 7.71
CA GLY A 19 -1.40 -0.68 7.03
C GLY A 19 -1.95 -1.44 5.83
N ARG A 20 -1.32 -1.25 4.68
CA ARG A 20 -1.64 -1.99 3.44
C ARG A 20 -0.70 -3.18 3.34
N TYR A 21 -1.26 -4.35 3.15
CA TYR A 21 -0.53 -5.61 3.08
C TYR A 21 -0.95 -6.40 1.86
N ILE A 22 0.04 -6.87 1.11
CA ILE A 22 -0.13 -7.84 0.04
C ILE A 22 -0.12 -9.22 0.71
N VAL A 23 -1.20 -9.98 0.53
CA VAL A 23 -1.35 -11.32 1.07
C VAL A 23 -1.58 -12.30 -0.07
N LEU A 24 -0.74 -13.32 -0.14
CA LEU A 24 -0.91 -14.49 -0.98
C LEU A 24 -1.23 -15.68 -0.10
N LEU A 25 -2.31 -16.34 -0.45
CA LEU A 25 -2.78 -17.57 0.15
C LEU A 25 -2.27 -18.76 -0.64
N LYS A 26 -2.28 -19.91 0.03
CA LYS A 26 -2.06 -21.21 -0.63
C LYS A 26 -3.11 -21.43 -1.74
N PRO A 27 -2.78 -22.18 -2.80
CA PRO A 27 -3.70 -22.41 -3.92
C PRO A 27 -5.02 -23.07 -3.52
N ASP A 28 -5.02 -23.90 -2.47
CA ASP A 28 -6.21 -24.63 -2.00
C ASP A 28 -7.02 -23.86 -0.94
N ALA A 29 -6.58 -22.67 -0.53
CA ALA A 29 -7.23 -21.90 0.52
C ALA A 29 -8.37 -21.03 -0.02
N ASP A 30 -9.44 -20.87 0.76
CA ASP A 30 -10.53 -19.96 0.41
C ASP A 30 -10.23 -18.53 0.88
N PHE A 31 -10.15 -17.61 -0.07
CA PHE A 31 -9.89 -16.19 0.20
C PHE A 31 -11.03 -15.53 0.96
N ASP A 32 -12.28 -15.89 0.67
CA ASP A 32 -13.44 -15.27 1.29
C ASP A 32 -13.56 -15.69 2.77
N SER A 33 -13.31 -16.97 3.07
CA SER A 33 -13.20 -17.45 4.46
C SER A 33 -12.08 -16.77 5.23
N PHE A 34 -10.90 -16.59 4.63
CA PHE A 34 -9.79 -15.88 5.26
C PHE A 34 -10.13 -14.43 5.58
N VAL A 35 -10.80 -13.72 4.66
CA VAL A 35 -11.21 -12.34 4.89
C VAL A 35 -12.26 -12.26 5.99
N ALA A 36 -13.22 -13.19 6.01
CA ALA A 36 -14.21 -13.25 7.07
C ALA A 36 -13.55 -13.44 8.44
N GLU A 37 -12.52 -14.28 8.54
CA GLU A 37 -11.74 -14.48 9.76
C GLU A 37 -11.00 -13.19 10.20
N LEU A 38 -10.40 -12.47 9.25
CA LEU A 38 -9.78 -11.17 9.52
C LEU A 38 -10.79 -10.11 9.99
N GLN A 39 -11.99 -10.09 9.40
CA GLN A 39 -13.06 -9.16 9.76
C GLN A 39 -13.69 -9.48 11.12
N GLN A 40 -13.70 -10.75 11.52
CA GLN A 40 -14.15 -11.14 12.86
C GLN A 40 -13.15 -10.72 13.94
N GLY A 41 -11.85 -10.77 13.65
CA GLY A 41 -10.80 -10.40 14.61
C GLY A 41 -10.45 -8.90 14.64
N GLY A 42 -10.91 -8.10 13.68
CA GLY A 42 -10.72 -6.64 13.66
C GLY A 42 -11.23 -5.96 12.39
N ASP A 43 -10.99 -4.65 12.28
CA ASP A 43 -11.31 -3.88 11.07
C ASP A 43 -10.26 -4.19 9.98
N ALA A 44 -10.62 -5.12 9.09
CA ALA A 44 -9.85 -5.50 7.92
C ALA A 44 -10.70 -5.34 6.67
N GLN A 45 -10.16 -4.63 5.67
CA GLN A 45 -10.85 -4.33 4.42
C GLN A 45 -10.07 -4.87 3.24
N ILE A 46 -10.75 -5.53 2.31
CA ILE A 46 -10.16 -5.90 1.03
C ILE A 46 -10.06 -4.64 0.17
N LEU A 47 -8.85 -4.25 -0.19
CA LEU A 47 -8.61 -3.12 -1.10
C LEU A 47 -8.59 -3.57 -2.55
N ARG A 48 -8.08 -4.78 -2.80
CA ARG A 48 -8.03 -5.39 -4.14
C ARG A 48 -7.91 -6.89 -4.01
N ARG A 49 -8.61 -7.65 -4.84
CA ARG A 49 -8.40 -9.09 -5.02
C ARG A 49 -7.61 -9.32 -6.32
N TYR A 50 -6.78 -10.36 -6.36
CA TYR A 50 -5.94 -10.68 -7.52
C TYR A 50 -6.61 -11.63 -8.51
N ASP A 51 -7.91 -11.48 -8.73
CA ASP A 51 -8.70 -12.36 -9.63
C ASP A 51 -8.21 -12.35 -11.08
N TYR A 52 -7.45 -11.33 -11.48
CA TYR A 52 -6.88 -11.21 -12.81
C TYR A 52 -5.72 -12.19 -13.06
N PHE A 53 -5.10 -12.71 -12.00
CA PHE A 53 -3.96 -13.61 -12.08
C PHE A 53 -4.38 -15.01 -11.63
N PRO A 54 -4.62 -15.96 -12.55
CA PRO A 54 -5.14 -17.29 -12.20
C PRO A 54 -4.18 -18.13 -11.36
N PHE A 55 -2.91 -17.71 -11.25
CA PHE A 55 -1.88 -18.36 -10.45
C PHE A 55 -1.68 -17.69 -9.08
N LEU A 56 -2.33 -16.55 -8.80
CA LEU A 56 -2.24 -15.86 -7.52
C LEU A 56 -3.58 -15.96 -6.79
N ASN A 57 -3.61 -16.76 -5.73
CA ASN A 57 -4.72 -16.74 -4.79
C ASN A 57 -4.41 -15.71 -3.70
N GLY A 58 -5.02 -14.53 -3.74
CA GLY A 58 -4.69 -13.48 -2.79
C GLY A 58 -5.19 -12.09 -3.14
N GLY A 59 -4.70 -11.10 -2.41
CA GLY A 59 -5.10 -9.71 -2.60
C GLY A 59 -4.35 -8.73 -1.74
N LEU A 60 -4.71 -7.47 -1.91
CA LEU A 60 -4.30 -6.35 -1.09
C LEU A 60 -5.35 -6.11 0.00
N ILE A 61 -4.89 -6.09 1.25
CA ILE A 61 -5.72 -5.93 2.45
C ILE A 61 -5.25 -4.68 3.20
N GLY A 62 -6.21 -3.83 3.58
CA GLY A 62 -5.99 -2.71 4.48
C GLY A 62 -6.45 -3.07 5.89
N THR A 63 -5.59 -2.88 6.88
CA THR A 63 -5.95 -3.14 8.29
C THR A 63 -5.12 -2.31 9.25
N VAL A 64 -5.73 -1.92 10.37
CA VAL A 64 -5.08 -1.23 11.48
C VAL A 64 -4.64 -2.22 12.57
N PHE A 65 -5.23 -3.43 12.59
CA PHE A 65 -5.09 -4.41 13.67
C PHE A 65 -4.01 -5.45 13.41
N TYR A 66 -3.82 -5.84 12.15
CA TYR A 66 -2.84 -6.86 11.79
C TYR A 66 -1.56 -6.24 11.25
N ASN A 67 -0.44 -6.87 11.58
CA ASN A 67 0.85 -6.58 10.99
C ASN A 67 1.33 -7.79 10.16
N GLU A 68 2.42 -7.62 9.41
CA GLU A 68 2.98 -8.66 8.54
C GLU A 68 3.23 -9.98 9.29
N ALA A 69 3.80 -9.91 10.49
CA ALA A 69 4.11 -11.09 11.29
C ALA A 69 2.84 -11.81 11.79
N SER A 70 1.78 -11.07 12.12
CA SER A 70 0.49 -11.64 12.49
C SER A 70 -0.20 -12.31 11.30
N LEU A 71 -0.13 -11.71 10.11
CA LEU A 71 -0.72 -12.27 8.90
C LEU A 71 -0.02 -13.59 8.49
N ARG A 72 1.29 -13.71 8.69
CA ARG A 72 2.03 -14.96 8.42
C ARG A 72 1.71 -16.11 9.38
N LYS A 73 1.05 -15.85 10.52
CA LYS A 73 0.66 -16.90 11.47
C LYS A 73 -0.56 -17.69 11.00
N PHE A 74 -1.34 -17.15 10.05
CA PHE A 74 -2.50 -17.85 9.53
C PHE A 74 -2.04 -19.02 8.64
N PRO A 75 -2.58 -20.23 8.83
CA PRO A 75 -2.12 -21.43 8.13
C PRO A 75 -2.39 -21.39 6.62
N GLN A 76 -3.35 -20.58 6.20
CA GLN A 76 -3.73 -20.35 4.81
C GLN A 76 -2.84 -19.34 4.08
N VAL A 77 -2.07 -18.52 4.81
CA VAL A 77 -1.19 -17.49 4.24
C VAL A 77 0.15 -18.12 3.86
N GLU A 78 0.52 -17.95 2.60
CA GLU A 78 1.82 -18.37 2.07
C GLU A 78 2.83 -17.22 2.10
N VAL A 79 2.38 -16.02 1.69
CA VAL A 79 3.17 -14.80 1.73
C VAL A 79 2.34 -13.66 2.29
N ALA A 80 2.93 -12.88 3.20
CA ALA A 80 2.41 -11.57 3.56
C ALA A 80 3.58 -10.58 3.51
N GLU A 81 3.36 -9.45 2.85
CA GLU A 81 4.32 -8.35 2.75
C GLU A 81 3.60 -7.01 2.88
N LYS A 82 4.24 -6.02 3.53
CA LYS A 82 3.72 -4.66 3.57
C LYS A 82 3.84 -4.00 2.20
N ASP A 83 2.73 -3.45 1.71
CA ASP A 83 2.68 -2.67 0.47
C ASP A 83 3.60 -1.44 0.59
N LYS A 84 4.57 -1.32 -0.31
CA LYS A 84 5.52 -0.21 -0.36
C LYS A 84 5.13 0.69 -1.52
N ILE A 85 4.87 1.95 -1.21
CA ILE A 85 4.62 2.96 -2.24
C ILE A 85 5.98 3.35 -2.84
N TYR A 86 6.21 2.93 -4.08
CA TYR A 86 7.33 3.41 -4.88
C TYR A 86 6.90 4.66 -5.64
N THR A 87 7.44 5.81 -5.26
CA THR A 87 7.26 7.04 -6.04
C THR A 87 8.17 6.99 -7.26
N ILE A 88 7.59 6.82 -8.44
CA ILE A 88 8.30 6.97 -9.71
C ILE A 88 8.37 8.47 -9.98
N GLY A 89 9.45 9.11 -9.54
CA GLY A 89 9.69 10.52 -9.83
C GLY A 89 9.96 10.74 -11.34
N PRO A 90 9.68 11.93 -11.89
CA PRO A 90 10.14 12.25 -13.23
C PRO A 90 11.67 12.11 -13.28
N VAL A 91 12.20 11.53 -14.35
CA VAL A 91 13.64 11.58 -14.64
C VAL A 91 13.98 13.05 -14.84
N ILE A 92 14.60 13.67 -13.84
CA ILE A 92 15.17 15.01 -13.99
C ILE A 92 16.50 14.80 -14.71
N GLU A 93 16.52 14.94 -16.03
CA GLU A 93 17.78 15.05 -16.77
C GLU A 93 18.54 16.26 -16.19
N PRO A 94 19.83 16.12 -15.83
CA PRO A 94 20.60 17.25 -15.33
C PRO A 94 20.65 18.31 -16.42
N VAL A 95 20.02 19.46 -16.17
CA VAL A 95 20.15 20.64 -17.02
C VAL A 95 21.62 21.03 -17.05
N PRO A 96 22.28 21.14 -18.22
CA PRO A 96 23.64 21.64 -18.30
C PRO A 96 23.67 23.05 -17.72
N VAL A 97 24.38 23.23 -16.61
CA VAL A 97 24.67 24.56 -16.07
C VAL A 97 25.52 25.29 -17.12
N PRO A 98 25.12 26.47 -17.61
CA PRO A 98 25.97 27.26 -18.48
C PRO A 98 27.27 27.57 -17.72
N GLY A 99 28.39 26.99 -18.18
CA GLY A 99 29.71 27.32 -17.67
C GLY A 99 30.02 28.81 -17.90
N PRO A 100 30.94 29.41 -17.14
CA PRO A 100 31.29 30.80 -17.30
C PRO A 100 31.84 31.05 -18.72
N THR A 101 31.22 31.99 -19.44
CA THR A 101 31.71 32.45 -20.73
C THR A 101 33.07 33.11 -20.53
N ILE A 102 34.14 32.45 -20.97
CA ILE A 102 35.48 33.05 -21.01
C ILE A 102 35.50 34.03 -22.20
N PRO A 103 35.73 35.34 -22.01
CA PRO A 103 35.89 36.25 -23.14
C PRO A 103 37.19 35.88 -23.87
N ILE A 104 37.04 35.50 -25.14
CA ILE A 104 38.19 35.32 -26.04
C ILE A 104 38.75 36.71 -26.31
N ALA A 105 39.94 36.99 -25.77
CA ALA A 105 40.71 38.16 -26.17
C ALA A 105 41.04 38.03 -27.66
N THR A 106 40.52 38.96 -28.47
CA THR A 106 40.88 39.09 -29.87
C THR A 106 42.17 39.93 -29.93
N GLU A 107 43.19 39.38 -30.60
CA GLU A 107 44.46 40.05 -30.92
C GLU A 107 44.28 41.21 -31.90
#